data_AF-A0A0Q5XL98-F1
#
_entry.id   AF-A0A0Q5XL98-F1
#
_cell.length_a   1.000
_cell.length_b   1.000
_cell.length_c   1.000
_cell.angle_alpha   90.00
_cell.angle_beta   90.00
_cell.angle_gamma   90.00
#
_symmetry.space_group_name_H-M   'P 1'
#
loop_
_entity.id
_entity.type
_entity.pdbx_description
1 polymer ?
#
loop_
_entity_poly.entity_id
_entity_poly.type
_entity_poly.pdbx_seq_one_letter_code
_entity_poly.pdbx_strand_id
1 'polypeptide(L)'
;MRNPLEILTQAQNLIRDPNHWTQGAYARNEHGHSLMIDDDGVTCFCSLGALRKAANSDLYPPGFSYLQAAARQLDDSPNLVDFNDEHTHAEVMALWDKARELAGARLFNCCTDHATPDWTRFDGLELGGCTDDEGYTNGGIDRKDAEFFTIYGHLKEGGVEALTDVKDFNDAQLVLAELASISDLPTSIVC
;
A
#
# COMPACT_ATOMS: atom_id res chain seq x y z
N MET A 1 -1.85 5.62 12.11
CA MET A 1 -2.79 4.76 11.36
C MET A 1 -1.92 3.89 10.48
N ARG A 2 -2.11 2.56 10.44
CA ARG A 2 -1.28 1.69 9.58
C ARG A 2 -1.55 2.04 8.11
N ASN A 3 -0.52 2.05 7.28
CA ASN A 3 -0.65 2.38 5.87
C ASN A 3 -1.22 1.19 5.06
N PRO A 4 -1.79 1.42 3.87
CA PRO A 4 -2.23 0.38 2.95
C PRO A 4 -1.25 -0.79 2.74
N LEU A 5 0.04 -0.55 2.50
CA LEU A 5 1.00 -1.62 2.21
C LEU A 5 1.25 -2.54 3.42
N GLU A 6 1.35 -1.98 4.62
CA GLU A 6 1.42 -2.73 5.87
C GLU A 6 0.16 -3.56 6.12
N ILE A 7 -1.01 -2.96 5.94
CA ILE A 7 -2.30 -3.64 6.13
C ILE A 7 -2.44 -4.79 5.12
N LEU A 8 -2.09 -4.55 3.85
CA LEU A 8 -2.08 -5.59 2.82
C LEU A 8 -1.13 -6.73 3.17
N THR A 9 0.06 -6.42 3.67
CA THR A 9 1.06 -7.42 4.07
C THR A 9 0.57 -8.26 5.25
N GLN A 10 0.00 -7.63 6.28
CA GLN A 10 -0.55 -8.31 7.44
C GLN A 10 -1.75 -9.19 7.06
N ALA A 11 -2.66 -8.66 6.23
CA ALA A 11 -3.83 -9.40 5.76
C ALA A 11 -3.45 -10.60 4.90
N GLN A 12 -2.52 -10.43 3.94
CA GLN A 12 -2.02 -11.53 3.12
C GLN A 12 -1.44 -12.65 3.99
N ASN A 13 -0.71 -12.31 5.06
CA ASN A 13 -0.15 -13.31 5.97
C ASN A 13 -1.22 -14.11 6.74
N LEU A 14 -2.39 -13.53 7.03
CA LEU A 14 -3.50 -14.25 7.67
C LEU A 14 -4.05 -15.38 6.79
N ILE A 15 -3.96 -15.25 5.47
CA ILE A 15 -4.52 -16.20 4.51
C ILE A 15 -3.45 -16.83 3.61
N ARG A 16 -2.16 -16.68 3.93
CA ARG A 16 -1.04 -17.21 3.14
C ARG A 16 -1.02 -18.73 3.14
N ASP A 17 -1.44 -19.35 4.26
CA ASP A 17 -1.70 -20.78 4.31
C ASP A 17 -3.10 -21.04 3.71
N PRO A 18 -3.24 -21.91 2.69
CA PRO A 18 -4.55 -22.25 2.12
C PRO A 18 -5.54 -22.78 3.17
N ASN A 19 -5.08 -23.37 4.28
CA ASN A 19 -5.96 -23.82 5.36
C ASN A 19 -6.52 -22.67 6.20
N HIS A 20 -5.96 -21.46 6.12
CA HIS A 20 -6.49 -20.25 6.75
C HIS A 20 -7.26 -19.36 5.78
N TRP A 21 -7.48 -19.81 4.54
CA TRP A 21 -8.28 -19.12 3.55
C TRP A 21 -9.67 -19.75 3.41
N THR A 22 -10.69 -18.94 3.11
CA THR A 22 -12.03 -19.45 2.85
C THR A 22 -12.78 -18.67 1.77
N GLN A 23 -13.80 -19.31 1.21
CA GLN A 23 -14.71 -18.78 0.22
C GLN A 23 -16.15 -18.75 0.77
N GLY A 24 -16.95 -17.83 0.26
CA GLY A 24 -18.39 -17.68 0.58
C GLY A 24 -18.68 -17.25 2.02
N ALA A 25 -17.66 -16.88 2.81
CA ALA A 25 -17.80 -16.37 4.17
C ALA A 25 -16.63 -15.44 4.53
N TYR A 26 -16.87 -14.43 5.37
CA TYR A 26 -15.80 -13.53 5.83
C TYR A 26 -14.78 -14.23 6.73
N ALA A 27 -15.26 -15.11 7.59
CA ALA A 27 -14.48 -15.82 8.58
C ALA A 27 -15.09 -17.19 8.89
N ARG A 28 -14.25 -18.16 9.24
CA ARG A 28 -14.65 -19.47 9.77
C ARG A 28 -13.75 -19.90 10.94
N ASN A 29 -14.27 -20.77 11.79
CA ASN A 29 -13.47 -21.50 12.78
C ASN A 29 -12.91 -22.81 12.23
N GLU A 30 -12.19 -23.55 13.07
CA GLU A 30 -11.57 -24.85 12.74
C GLU A 30 -12.56 -25.94 12.30
N HIS A 31 -13.84 -25.80 12.65
CA HIS A 31 -14.90 -26.71 12.24
C HIS A 31 -15.59 -26.29 10.94
N GLY A 32 -15.16 -25.18 10.32
CA GLY A 32 -15.75 -24.64 9.10
C GLY A 32 -17.04 -23.83 9.30
N HIS A 33 -17.46 -23.60 10.55
CA HIS A 33 -18.63 -22.76 10.83
C HIS A 33 -18.31 -21.30 10.57
N SER A 34 -19.21 -20.61 9.86
CA SER A 34 -19.09 -19.18 9.62
C SER A 34 -19.24 -18.39 10.93
N LEU A 35 -18.36 -17.43 11.12
CA LEU A 35 -18.33 -16.54 12.28
C LEU A 35 -18.19 -15.07 11.83
N MET A 36 -18.37 -14.14 12.76
CA MET A 36 -17.93 -12.76 12.58
C MET A 36 -16.41 -12.67 12.69
N ILE A 37 -15.80 -11.69 12.02
CA ILE A 37 -14.33 -11.53 11.91
C ILE A 37 -13.63 -11.38 13.28
N ASP A 38 -14.36 -10.87 14.27
CA ASP A 38 -13.86 -10.61 15.62
C ASP A 38 -14.37 -11.61 16.67
N ASP A 39 -15.08 -12.65 16.25
CA ASP A 39 -15.43 -13.74 17.15
C ASP A 39 -14.19 -14.52 17.60
N ASP A 40 -14.22 -15.02 18.83
CA ASP A 40 -13.20 -15.94 19.32
C ASP A 40 -13.21 -17.24 18.51
N GLY A 41 -12.02 -17.78 18.24
CA GLY A 41 -11.87 -19.07 17.54
C GLY A 41 -11.96 -18.99 16.01
N VAL A 42 -11.97 -17.79 15.42
CA VAL A 42 -11.76 -17.63 13.97
C VAL A 42 -10.34 -18.07 13.60
N THR A 43 -10.24 -18.94 12.60
CA THR A 43 -8.97 -19.49 12.09
C THR A 43 -8.79 -19.29 10.59
N CYS A 44 -9.87 -19.01 9.85
CA CYS A 44 -9.82 -18.84 8.40
C CYS A 44 -10.54 -17.55 7.98
N PHE A 45 -10.05 -16.88 6.95
CA PHE A 45 -10.63 -15.64 6.42
C PHE A 45 -10.73 -15.65 4.89
N CYS A 46 -11.73 -14.98 4.32
CA CYS A 46 -11.66 -14.60 2.92
C CYS A 46 -10.77 -13.37 2.75
N SER A 47 -10.52 -12.94 1.51
CA SER A 47 -9.68 -11.76 1.24
C SER A 47 -10.19 -10.47 1.92
N LEU A 48 -11.50 -10.19 1.86
CA LEU A 48 -12.06 -9.01 2.54
C LEU A 48 -12.07 -9.16 4.07
N GLY A 49 -12.31 -10.37 4.58
CA GLY A 49 -12.25 -10.67 6.01
C GLY A 49 -10.86 -10.45 6.59
N ALA A 50 -9.83 -10.96 5.90
CA ALA A 50 -8.43 -10.80 6.27
C ALA A 50 -8.03 -9.32 6.28
N LEU A 51 -8.46 -8.55 5.29
CA LEU A 51 -8.18 -7.13 5.18
C LEU A 51 -8.81 -6.32 6.32
N ARG A 52 -10.07 -6.59 6.65
CA ARG A 52 -10.76 -5.95 7.79
C ARG A 52 -10.11 -6.32 9.11
N LYS A 53 -9.74 -7.59 9.30
CA LYS A 53 -9.04 -8.06 10.49
C LYS A 53 -7.70 -7.35 10.66
N ALA A 54 -6.91 -7.28 9.59
CA ALA A 54 -5.63 -6.58 9.61
C ALA A 54 -5.81 -5.08 9.85
N ALA A 55 -6.83 -4.43 9.29
CA ALA A 55 -7.07 -3.01 9.49
C ALA A 55 -7.68 -2.66 10.86
N ASN A 56 -8.29 -3.62 11.56
CA ASN A 56 -9.14 -3.41 12.73
C ASN A 56 -10.27 -2.40 12.41
N SER A 57 -11.01 -2.66 11.33
CA SER A 57 -12.06 -1.77 10.80
C SER A 57 -13.18 -2.55 10.12
N ASP A 58 -14.42 -2.13 10.35
CA ASP A 58 -15.63 -2.68 9.71
C ASP A 58 -15.96 -2.03 8.35
N LEU A 59 -15.37 -0.87 8.05
CA LEU A 59 -15.61 -0.10 6.82
C LEU A 59 -14.67 -0.56 5.69
N TYR A 60 -14.59 0.21 4.60
CA TYR A 60 -13.59 0.01 3.55
C TYR A 60 -12.19 0.25 4.12
N PRO A 61 -11.43 -0.80 4.42
CA PRO A 61 -10.12 -0.64 5.06
C PRO A 61 -9.10 -0.10 4.04
N PRO A 62 -8.04 0.59 4.52
CA PRO A 62 -6.89 0.89 3.66
C PRO A 62 -6.37 -0.39 2.98
N GLY A 63 -6.01 -0.32 1.70
CA GLY A 63 -5.66 -1.49 0.89
C GLY A 63 -6.79 -2.00 -0.01
N PHE A 64 -8.06 -1.74 0.31
CA PHE A 64 -9.20 -2.27 -0.45
C PHE A 64 -9.20 -1.83 -1.92
N SER A 65 -8.91 -0.55 -2.18
CA SER A 65 -8.83 -0.01 -3.54
C SER A 65 -7.74 -0.69 -4.39
N TYR A 66 -6.63 -1.09 -3.78
CA TYR A 66 -5.53 -1.79 -4.48
C TYR A 66 -5.90 -3.22 -4.85
N LEU A 67 -6.54 -3.95 -3.93
CA LEU A 67 -7.08 -5.27 -4.23
C LEU A 67 -8.15 -5.20 -5.33
N GLN A 68 -9.03 -4.22 -5.25
CA GLN A 68 -10.05 -4.00 -6.27
C GLN A 68 -9.44 -3.65 -7.64
N ALA A 69 -8.40 -2.84 -7.67
CA ALA A 69 -7.67 -2.51 -8.90
C ALA A 69 -6.91 -3.72 -9.47
N ALA A 70 -6.26 -4.51 -8.61
CA ALA A 70 -5.56 -5.73 -8.99
C ALA A 70 -6.53 -6.77 -9.59
N ALA A 71 -7.72 -6.94 -8.99
CA ALA A 71 -8.72 -7.89 -9.50
C ALA A 71 -9.18 -7.53 -10.91
N ARG A 72 -9.39 -6.23 -11.17
CA ARG A 72 -9.72 -5.72 -12.51
C ARG A 72 -8.61 -5.93 -13.54
N GLN A 73 -7.34 -5.87 -13.11
CA GLN A 73 -6.21 -6.09 -14.01
C GLN A 73 -5.99 -7.58 -14.35
N LEU A 74 -6.33 -8.49 -13.43
CA LEU A 74 -6.07 -9.92 -13.61
C LEU A 74 -7.19 -10.64 -14.36
N ASP A 75 -8.45 -10.31 -14.12
CA ASP A 75 -9.57 -11.09 -14.68
C ASP A 75 -10.85 -10.26 -14.90
N ASP A 76 -10.70 -8.94 -15.12
CA ASP A 76 -11.81 -7.98 -15.30
C ASP A 76 -12.95 -8.11 -14.27
N SER A 77 -12.64 -8.71 -13.11
CA SER A 77 -13.65 -9.10 -12.13
C SER A 77 -14.26 -7.85 -11.50
N PRO A 78 -15.60 -7.81 -11.34
CA PRO A 78 -16.28 -6.59 -10.93
C PRO A 78 -15.95 -6.20 -9.49
N ASN A 79 -15.68 -7.18 -8.61
CA ASN A 79 -15.33 -6.92 -7.21
C ASN A 79 -14.42 -7.99 -6.59
N LEU A 80 -13.78 -7.63 -5.46
CA LEU A 80 -12.87 -8.49 -4.70
C LEU A 80 -13.51 -9.76 -4.14
N VAL A 81 -14.80 -9.72 -3.80
CA VAL A 81 -15.48 -10.87 -3.19
C VAL A 81 -15.68 -11.96 -4.23
N ASP A 82 -16.15 -11.59 -5.42
CA ASP A 82 -16.34 -12.53 -6.54
C ASP A 82 -15.00 -13.17 -6.93
N PHE A 83 -13.93 -12.37 -7.08
CA PHE A 83 -12.59 -12.91 -7.36
C PHE A 83 -12.12 -13.89 -6.26
N ASN A 84 -12.38 -13.60 -4.98
CA ASN A 84 -12.01 -14.54 -3.92
C ASN A 84 -12.77 -15.87 -4.04
N ASP A 85 -14.06 -15.81 -4.36
CA ASP A 85 -14.95 -16.96 -4.30
C ASP A 85 -14.93 -17.81 -5.58
N GLU A 86 -14.47 -17.25 -6.70
CA GLU A 86 -14.43 -17.92 -8.01
C GLU A 86 -13.03 -18.42 -8.40
N HIS A 87 -11.98 -18.01 -7.69
CA HIS A 87 -10.59 -18.38 -8.00
C HIS A 87 -9.97 -19.33 -6.98
N THR A 88 -8.86 -19.96 -7.38
CA THR A 88 -8.05 -20.79 -6.49
C THR A 88 -7.26 -19.92 -5.50
N HIS A 89 -6.84 -20.53 -4.38
CA HIS A 89 -5.99 -19.85 -3.39
C HIS A 89 -4.73 -19.23 -4.02
N ALA A 90 -4.09 -19.93 -4.95
CA ALA A 90 -2.88 -19.46 -5.60
C ALA A 90 -3.13 -18.20 -6.46
N GLU A 91 -4.25 -18.15 -7.18
CA GLU A 91 -4.68 -16.98 -7.94
C GLU A 91 -5.04 -15.81 -7.02
N VAL A 92 -5.69 -16.10 -5.89
CA VAL A 92 -5.90 -15.09 -4.83
C VAL A 92 -4.56 -14.58 -4.30
N MET A 93 -3.55 -15.43 -4.07
CA MET A 93 -2.24 -14.95 -3.64
C MET A 93 -1.55 -14.06 -4.69
N ALA A 94 -1.71 -14.37 -5.98
CA ALA A 94 -1.23 -13.51 -7.07
C ALA A 94 -1.95 -12.14 -7.09
N LEU A 95 -3.25 -12.11 -6.80
CA LEU A 95 -4.00 -10.86 -6.59
C LEU A 95 -3.39 -10.03 -5.46
N TRP A 96 -3.07 -10.66 -4.32
CA TRP A 96 -2.46 -9.96 -3.18
C TRP A 96 -1.06 -9.42 -3.50
N ASP A 97 -0.24 -10.19 -4.22
CA ASP A 97 1.08 -9.74 -4.66
C ASP A 97 0.94 -8.53 -5.60
N LYS A 98 0.00 -8.56 -6.55
CA LYS A 98 -0.27 -7.42 -7.44
C LYS A 98 -0.79 -6.20 -6.69
N ALA A 99 -1.68 -6.38 -5.71
CA ALA A 99 -2.17 -5.28 -4.89
C ALA A 99 -1.05 -4.62 -4.08
N ARG A 100 -0.11 -5.41 -3.55
CA ARG A 100 1.07 -4.91 -2.84
C ARG A 100 2.03 -4.19 -3.78
N GLU A 101 2.23 -4.68 -5.00
CA GLU A 101 2.99 -3.97 -6.05
C GLU A 101 2.37 -2.60 -6.35
N LEU A 102 1.05 -2.54 -6.56
CA LEU A 102 0.34 -1.28 -6.83
C LEU A 102 0.41 -0.31 -5.64
N ALA A 103 0.36 -0.81 -4.40
CA ALA A 103 0.53 0.01 -3.21
C ALA A 103 1.98 0.52 -3.07
N GLY A 104 2.97 -0.35 -3.30
CA GLY A 104 4.39 0.00 -3.28
C GLY A 104 4.74 1.05 -4.34
N ALA A 105 4.27 0.88 -5.58
CA ALA A 105 4.54 1.81 -6.68
C ALA A 105 3.99 3.23 -6.46
N ARG A 106 3.04 3.42 -5.54
CA ARG A 106 2.60 4.76 -5.12
C ARG A 106 3.62 5.43 -4.19
N LEU A 107 4.22 4.65 -3.31
CA LEU A 107 5.10 5.14 -2.23
C LEU A 107 6.57 5.20 -2.65
N PHE A 108 6.94 4.39 -3.64
CA PHE A 108 8.31 4.09 -4.02
C PHE A 108 8.40 4.11 -5.54
N ASN A 109 9.18 5.03 -6.10
CA ASN A 109 9.45 5.12 -7.53
C ASN A 109 10.45 4.04 -7.97
N CYS A 110 10.82 4.06 -9.25
CA CYS A 110 11.77 3.11 -9.82
C CYS A 110 13.18 3.21 -9.22
N CYS A 111 13.59 4.34 -8.64
CA CYS A 111 14.89 4.49 -8.00
C CYS A 111 15.02 3.63 -6.72
N THR A 112 13.88 3.31 -6.10
CA THR A 112 13.79 2.45 -4.90
C THR A 112 13.37 1.02 -5.25
N ASP A 113 13.37 0.64 -6.53
CA ASP A 113 12.85 -0.64 -7.03
C ASP A 113 11.40 -0.91 -6.58
N HIS A 114 10.61 0.15 -6.41
CA HIS A 114 9.25 0.11 -5.86
C HIS A 114 9.14 -0.58 -4.49
N ALA A 115 10.26 -0.66 -3.77
CA ALA A 115 10.39 -1.34 -2.50
C ALA A 115 10.65 -0.35 -1.36
N THR A 116 10.33 -0.78 -0.14
CA THR A 116 10.62 0.00 1.06
C THR A 116 12.14 0.17 1.21
N PRO A 117 12.65 1.41 1.28
CA PRO A 117 14.07 1.65 1.43
C PRO A 117 14.52 1.32 2.86
N ASP A 118 15.84 1.23 3.07
CA ASP A 118 16.40 1.15 4.41
C ASP A 118 16.26 2.50 5.12
N TRP A 119 15.21 2.64 5.92
CA TRP A 119 14.91 3.86 6.69
C TRP A 119 16.04 4.29 7.62
N THR A 120 16.93 3.37 8.02
CA THR A 120 18.04 3.70 8.92
C THR A 120 19.07 4.63 8.27
N ARG A 121 19.08 4.75 6.93
CA ARG A 121 19.93 5.66 6.16
C ARG A 121 19.48 7.13 6.21
N PHE A 122 18.22 7.38 6.58
CA PHE A 122 17.61 8.70 6.51
C PHE A 122 17.38 9.31 7.90
N ASP A 123 17.35 10.65 7.97
CA ASP A 123 17.01 11.41 9.18
C ASP A 123 15.86 12.42 8.99
N GLY A 124 15.32 12.54 7.78
CA GLY A 124 14.15 13.34 7.47
C GLY A 124 13.58 13.05 6.08
N LEU A 125 12.36 13.50 5.86
CA LEU A 125 11.66 13.48 4.57
C LEU A 125 11.33 14.90 4.12
N GLU A 126 11.42 15.16 2.83
CA GLU A 126 11.12 16.46 2.23
C GLU A 126 10.20 16.33 1.03
N LEU A 127 9.16 17.15 0.95
CA LEU A 127 8.36 17.32 -0.26
C LEU A 127 8.83 18.56 -1.02
N GLY A 128 9.37 18.35 -2.22
CA GLY A 128 9.85 19.41 -3.11
C GLY A 128 9.05 19.49 -4.41
N GLY A 129 8.92 20.69 -4.97
CA GLY A 129 8.35 20.92 -6.30
C GLY A 129 9.39 20.70 -7.39
N CYS A 130 8.98 20.10 -8.50
CA CYS A 130 9.87 19.71 -9.59
C CYS A 130 9.30 20.04 -10.98
N THR A 131 10.18 20.23 -11.96
CA THR A 131 9.87 20.28 -13.39
C THR A 131 10.72 19.25 -14.16
N ASP A 132 10.23 18.82 -15.32
CA ASP A 132 10.97 17.95 -16.24
C ASP A 132 11.45 18.79 -17.43
N ASP A 133 12.78 18.95 -17.55
CA ASP A 133 13.41 19.62 -18.68
C ASP A 133 14.24 18.61 -19.47
N GLU A 134 13.72 18.18 -20.63
CA GLU A 134 14.36 17.22 -21.53
C GLU A 134 14.79 15.88 -20.87
N GLY A 135 14.01 15.39 -19.89
CA GLY A 135 14.28 14.16 -19.16
C GLY A 135 15.15 14.35 -17.91
N TYR A 136 15.48 15.59 -17.56
CA TYR A 136 16.15 15.94 -16.31
C TYR A 136 15.17 16.55 -15.32
N THR A 137 15.10 15.96 -14.13
CA THR A 137 14.31 16.51 -13.02
C THR A 137 15.05 17.67 -12.36
N ASN A 138 14.43 18.86 -12.40
CA ASN A 138 14.90 20.04 -11.68
C ASN A 138 14.07 20.23 -10.40
N GLY A 139 14.70 20.09 -9.24
CA GLY A 139 14.07 20.30 -7.93
C GLY A 139 14.15 21.74 -7.42
N GLY A 140 13.46 22.03 -6.31
CA GLY A 140 13.45 23.35 -5.66
C GLY A 140 12.55 24.37 -6.35
N ILE A 141 11.55 23.89 -7.10
CA ILE A 141 10.59 24.71 -7.82
C ILE A 141 9.45 25.12 -6.88
N ASP A 142 9.05 26.41 -6.94
CA ASP A 142 7.88 26.91 -6.22
C ASP A 142 6.64 26.11 -6.64
N ARG A 143 5.78 25.78 -5.68
CA ARG A 143 4.59 24.95 -5.88
C ARG A 143 3.72 25.38 -7.04
N LYS A 144 3.60 26.69 -7.30
CA LYS A 144 2.74 27.19 -8.38
C LYS A 144 3.33 26.94 -9.78
N ASP A 145 4.65 26.75 -9.84
CA ASP A 145 5.44 26.58 -11.07
C ASP A 145 5.88 25.12 -11.26
N ALA A 146 5.62 24.25 -10.27
CA ALA A 146 5.95 22.83 -10.32
C ALA A 146 5.01 22.06 -11.26
N GLU A 147 5.58 21.14 -12.05
CA GLU A 147 4.84 20.22 -12.92
C GLU A 147 4.48 18.92 -12.20
N PHE A 148 5.27 18.56 -11.20
CA PHE A 148 5.05 17.45 -10.28
C PHE A 148 5.82 17.70 -8.97
N PHE A 149 5.68 16.77 -8.04
CA PHE A 149 6.30 16.85 -6.73
C PHE A 149 7.08 15.56 -6.45
N THR A 150 8.24 15.71 -5.83
CA THR A 150 9.06 14.57 -5.41
C THR A 150 9.16 14.57 -3.89
N ILE A 151 9.05 13.38 -3.30
CA ILE A 151 9.36 13.18 -1.89
C ILE A 151 10.78 12.63 -1.81
N TYR A 152 11.64 13.35 -1.12
CA TYR A 152 13.04 13.03 -0.90
C TYR A 152 13.26 12.49 0.51
N GLY A 153 14.15 11.51 0.64
CA GLY A 153 14.75 11.13 1.91
C GLY A 153 16.08 11.84 2.10
N HIS A 154 16.24 12.56 3.22
CA HIS A 154 17.52 13.17 3.61
C HIS A 154 18.46 12.11 4.16
N LEU A 155 19.59 11.92 3.51
CA LEU A 155 20.59 10.93 3.91
C LEU A 155 21.41 11.46 5.10
N LYS A 156 21.64 10.61 6.10
CA LYS A 156 22.49 10.95 7.27
C LYS A 156 23.92 11.35 6.90
N GLU A 157 24.42 10.86 5.77
CA GLU A 157 25.75 11.20 5.24
C GLU A 157 25.77 12.52 4.44
N GLY A 158 24.60 13.14 4.23
CA GLY A 158 24.39 14.33 3.43
C GLY A 158 23.81 14.02 2.05
N GLY A 159 23.06 14.98 1.51
CA GLY A 159 22.35 14.82 0.24
C GLY A 159 20.94 14.24 0.42
N VAL A 160 20.30 13.94 -0.71
CA VAL A 160 18.92 13.44 -0.76
C VAL A 160 18.79 12.29 -1.75
N GLU A 161 17.86 11.37 -1.49
CA GLU A 161 17.46 10.29 -2.40
C GLU A 161 15.99 10.49 -2.76
N ALA A 162 15.64 10.48 -4.05
CA ALA A 162 14.25 10.59 -4.49
C ALA A 162 13.52 9.27 -4.20
N LEU A 163 12.46 9.34 -3.38
CA LEU A 163 11.68 8.17 -2.98
C LEU A 163 10.49 7.94 -3.90
N THR A 164 9.75 8.98 -4.24
CA THR A 164 8.59 8.88 -5.14
C THR A 164 8.21 10.22 -5.76
N ASP A 165 7.56 10.16 -6.92
CA ASP A 165 7.10 11.30 -7.71
C ASP A 165 5.57 11.27 -7.81
N VAL A 166 4.94 12.41 -7.55
CA VAL A 166 3.49 12.57 -7.47
C VAL A 166 3.07 13.82 -8.23
N LYS A 167 2.07 13.70 -9.11
CA LYS A 167 1.67 14.83 -9.97
C LYS A 167 0.96 15.96 -9.22
N ASP A 168 0.08 15.62 -8.28
CA ASP A 168 -0.74 16.59 -7.57
C ASP A 168 -0.16 16.89 -6.19
N PHE A 169 -0.17 18.16 -5.78
CA PHE A 169 0.38 18.58 -4.50
C PHE A 169 -0.34 17.97 -3.30
N ASN A 170 -1.68 17.92 -3.33
CA ASN A 170 -2.44 17.37 -2.20
C ASN A 170 -2.20 15.87 -2.08
N ASP A 171 -2.14 15.16 -3.22
CA ASP A 171 -1.78 13.75 -3.23
C ASP A 171 -0.34 13.54 -2.72
N ALA A 172 0.60 14.41 -3.08
CA ALA A 172 1.97 14.37 -2.59
C ALA A 172 2.06 14.58 -1.07
N GLN A 173 1.22 15.46 -0.49
CA GLN A 173 1.13 15.62 0.95
C GLN A 173 0.60 14.36 1.66
N LEU A 174 -0.36 13.66 1.04
CA LEU A 174 -0.87 12.40 1.57
C LEU A 174 0.21 11.31 1.53
N VAL A 175 0.95 11.22 0.42
CA VAL A 175 2.07 10.27 0.29
C VAL A 175 3.19 10.60 1.28
N LEU A 176 3.53 11.88 1.48
CA LEU A 176 4.51 12.30 2.48
C LEU A 176 4.09 11.88 3.90
N ALA A 177 2.83 12.10 4.26
CA ALA A 177 2.29 11.69 5.56
C ALA A 177 2.32 10.17 5.74
N GLU A 178 2.08 9.41 4.67
CA GLU A 178 2.15 7.96 4.67
C GLU A 178 3.59 7.46 4.88
N LEU A 179 4.55 8.01 4.13
CA LEU A 179 5.98 7.71 4.28
C LEU A 179 6.51 8.08 5.66
N ALA A 180 6.10 9.22 6.22
CA ALA A 180 6.45 9.62 7.58
C ALA A 180 5.91 8.64 8.61
N SER A 181 4.67 8.17 8.44
CA SER A 181 4.09 7.17 9.34
C SER A 181 4.78 5.81 9.28
N ILE A 182 5.37 5.43 8.14
CA ILE A 182 6.12 4.18 7.96
C ILE A 182 7.51 4.28 8.58
N SER A 183 8.17 5.41 8.35
CA SER A 183 9.58 5.60 8.66
C SER A 183 9.85 6.18 10.05
N ASP A 184 8.83 6.77 10.68
CA ASP A 184 8.96 7.58 11.91
C ASP A 184 9.93 8.77 11.74
N LEU A 185 10.10 9.26 10.51
CA LEU A 185 10.98 10.38 10.18
C LEU A 185 10.22 11.71 10.22
N PRO A 186 10.89 12.81 10.64
CA PRO A 186 10.32 14.15 10.55
C PRO A 186 10.13 14.57 9.09
N THR A 187 9.16 15.45 8.83
CA THR A 187 8.83 15.92 7.48
C THR A 187 9.03 17.43 7.32
N SER A 188 9.39 17.85 6.11
CA SER A 188 9.40 19.24 5.67
C SER A 188 8.70 19.37 4.30
N ILE A 189 8.18 20.57 4.01
CA ILE A 189 7.65 20.94 2.70
C ILE A 189 8.44 22.15 2.21
N VAL A 190 9.09 22.01 1.06
CA VAL A 190 10.01 22.99 0.49
C VAL A 190 9.59 23.27 -0.97
N CYS A 191 8.39 23.85 -1.12
CA CYS A 191 7.82 24.31 -2.38
C CYS A 191 6.70 25.35 -2.19
#